data_AF-A0A7Y3DRI6-F1
#
_entry.id   AF-A0A7Y3DRI6-F1
#
_cell.length_a   1.000
_cell.length_b   1.000
_cell.length_c   1.000
_cell.angle_alpha   90.00
_cell.angle_beta   90.00
_cell.angle_gamma   90.00
#
_symmetry.space_group_name_H-M   'P 1'
#
loop_
_entity.id
_entity.type
_entity.pdbx_description
1 polymer ?
#
loop_
_entity_poly.entity_id
_entity_poly.type
_entity_poly.pdbx_seq_one_letter_code
_entity_poly.pdbx_strand_id
1 'polypeptide(L)'
;MADDKSRFPDPHEFKVPPELEGWEEMYPTHHLFSQDRADWEKAQFWYQDKIHAPEPLPPLDLIFQEAWQISLSQYTTRVFCIPPAQGIAQRLVGGYLYICAIAPPPEEIIGEKAGHFEKRVFYVFEHYDELWDKWLTKFKALGNEMNAVKVPTELPKFVADDKVLPAPTGFYESYDLIESFDKLVNQMFKGWQYHFEMLNLTYLAYLMFADVARKLFPGISESAIGKMVAGAYVSMFRPEEELCRLARLAVSSDGLGQVLS
;
A
#
# COMPACT_ATOMS: atom_id res chain seq x y z
N MET A 1 -37.55 3.97 -25.29
CA MET A 1 -36.82 2.94 -24.54
C MET A 1 -35.65 3.65 -23.90
N ALA A 2 -35.56 3.64 -22.57
CA ALA A 2 -34.53 4.38 -21.85
C ALA A 2 -33.16 3.84 -22.27
N ASP A 3 -32.28 4.77 -22.66
CA ASP A 3 -30.90 4.57 -23.08
C ASP A 3 -30.14 3.82 -21.96
N ASP A 4 -29.39 2.78 -22.32
CA ASP A 4 -28.64 1.85 -21.45
C ASP A 4 -27.40 2.52 -20.80
N LYS A 5 -27.57 3.75 -20.29
CA LYS A 5 -26.50 4.63 -19.80
C LYS A 5 -26.29 4.58 -18.28
N SER A 6 -26.82 3.57 -17.58
CA SER A 6 -26.74 3.51 -16.11
C SER A 6 -26.07 2.25 -15.53
N ARG A 7 -25.53 1.37 -16.37
CA ARG A 7 -24.75 0.22 -15.89
C ARG A 7 -23.28 0.62 -15.75
N PHE A 8 -22.67 0.27 -14.62
CA PHE A 8 -21.20 0.33 -14.50
C PHE A 8 -20.56 -0.52 -15.61
N PRO A 9 -19.43 -0.10 -16.20
CA PRO A 9 -18.76 -0.86 -17.25
C PRO A 9 -18.42 -2.28 -16.77
N ASP A 10 -18.74 -3.28 -17.58
CA ASP A 10 -18.27 -4.64 -17.32
C ASP A 10 -16.76 -4.69 -17.65
N PRO A 11 -15.88 -5.04 -16.69
CA PRO A 11 -14.45 -5.05 -16.93
C PRO A 11 -14.04 -6.05 -18.02
N HIS A 12 -14.85 -7.08 -18.31
CA HIS A 12 -14.61 -8.04 -19.38
C HIS A 12 -15.01 -7.52 -20.77
N GLU A 13 -15.80 -6.45 -20.85
CA GLU A 13 -16.22 -5.82 -22.11
C GLU A 13 -15.31 -4.63 -22.48
N PHE A 14 -14.38 -4.26 -21.59
CA PHE A 14 -13.46 -3.16 -21.81
C PHE A 14 -12.53 -3.44 -22.99
N LYS A 15 -12.42 -2.46 -23.89
CA LYS A 15 -11.51 -2.52 -25.04
C LYS A 15 -10.40 -1.49 -24.86
N VAL A 16 -9.16 -1.97 -24.87
CA VAL A 16 -8.00 -1.08 -24.92
C VAL A 16 -7.88 -0.42 -26.31
N PRO A 17 -7.27 0.77 -26.40
CA PRO A 17 -6.82 1.34 -27.66
C PRO A 17 -5.92 0.38 -28.46
N PRO A 18 -5.90 0.44 -29.81
CA PRO A 18 -5.05 -0.41 -30.63
C PRO A 18 -3.56 -0.35 -30.27
N GLU A 19 -3.07 0.78 -29.77
CA GLU A 19 -1.69 0.98 -29.33
C GLU A 19 -1.31 0.16 -28.10
N LEU A 20 -2.29 -0.38 -27.37
CA LEU A 20 -2.12 -1.22 -26.20
C LEU A 20 -2.46 -2.70 -26.48
N GLU A 21 -2.58 -3.11 -27.75
CA GLU A 21 -2.77 -4.52 -28.08
C GLU A 21 -1.65 -5.39 -27.48
N GLY A 22 -2.03 -6.45 -26.75
CA GLY A 22 -1.09 -7.38 -26.11
C GLY A 22 -0.54 -6.92 -24.76
N TRP A 23 -1.03 -5.81 -24.19
CA TRP A 23 -0.60 -5.32 -22.87
C TRP A 23 -0.72 -6.38 -21.76
N GLU A 24 -1.64 -7.33 -21.91
CA GLU A 24 -1.86 -8.44 -21.00
C GLU A 24 -0.61 -9.30 -20.79
N GLU A 25 0.24 -9.46 -21.82
CA GLU A 25 1.46 -10.27 -21.76
C GLU A 25 2.50 -9.72 -20.77
N MET A 26 2.38 -8.44 -20.41
CA MET A 26 3.28 -7.80 -19.46
C MET A 26 3.00 -8.20 -18.00
N TYR A 27 1.82 -8.76 -17.71
CA TYR A 27 1.39 -9.03 -16.33
C TYR A 27 1.02 -10.51 -16.11
N PRO A 28 1.17 -11.02 -14.88
CA PRO A 28 0.71 -12.35 -14.52
C PRO A 28 -0.81 -12.51 -14.70
N THR A 29 -1.23 -13.68 -15.17
CA THR A 29 -2.65 -13.97 -15.48
C THR A 29 -3.61 -13.82 -14.30
N HIS A 30 -3.12 -13.93 -13.06
CA HIS A 30 -3.95 -13.77 -11.86
C HIS A 30 -4.26 -12.31 -11.51
N HIS A 31 -3.56 -11.36 -12.14
CA HIS A 31 -3.86 -9.92 -12.08
C HIS A 31 -4.73 -9.44 -13.25
N LEU A 32 -5.06 -10.31 -14.20
CA LEU A 32 -5.95 -9.99 -15.30
C LEU A 32 -7.39 -10.40 -14.98
N PHE A 33 -8.36 -9.68 -15.56
CA PHE A 33 -9.74 -10.15 -15.62
C PHE A 33 -9.80 -11.40 -16.50
N SER A 34 -10.55 -12.41 -16.05
CA SER A 34 -10.53 -13.72 -16.72
C SER A 34 -11.88 -14.42 -16.67
N GLN A 35 -12.18 -15.18 -17.73
CA GLN A 35 -13.48 -15.83 -17.90
C GLN A 35 -13.76 -16.90 -16.84
N ASP A 36 -12.73 -17.55 -16.30
CA ASP A 36 -12.85 -18.53 -15.21
C ASP A 36 -13.39 -17.94 -13.90
N ARG A 37 -13.31 -16.61 -13.71
CA ARG A 37 -13.77 -15.89 -12.52
C ARG A 37 -14.80 -14.81 -12.83
N ALA A 38 -15.35 -14.79 -14.04
CA ALA A 38 -16.18 -13.70 -14.52
C ALA A 38 -17.39 -13.42 -13.63
N ASP A 39 -18.08 -14.46 -13.14
CA ASP A 39 -19.24 -14.29 -12.26
C ASP A 39 -18.87 -13.58 -10.96
N TRP A 40 -17.71 -13.91 -10.39
CA TRP A 40 -17.22 -13.27 -9.18
C TRP A 40 -16.74 -11.84 -9.46
N GLU A 41 -15.99 -11.62 -10.54
CA GLU A 41 -15.44 -10.32 -10.92
C GLU A 41 -16.55 -9.31 -11.25
N LYS A 42 -17.61 -9.74 -11.97
CA LYS A 42 -18.79 -8.91 -12.29
C LYS A 42 -19.63 -8.55 -11.06
N ALA A 43 -19.58 -9.36 -10.01
CA ALA A 43 -20.28 -9.09 -8.77
C ALA A 43 -19.56 -8.06 -7.87
N GLN A 44 -18.31 -7.69 -8.19
CA GLN A 44 -17.56 -6.72 -7.40
C GLN A 44 -17.67 -5.29 -7.96
N PHE A 45 -17.51 -4.31 -7.07
CA PHE A 45 -17.34 -2.91 -7.46
C PHE A 45 -15.86 -2.57 -7.61
N TRP A 46 -15.39 -2.49 -8.86
CA TRP A 46 -14.01 -2.15 -9.19
C TRP A 46 -13.83 -0.65 -9.38
N TYR A 47 -12.75 -0.12 -8.84
CA TYR A 47 -12.35 1.27 -9.03
C TYR A 47 -10.85 1.38 -9.20
N GLN A 48 -10.43 2.36 -10.00
CA GLN A 48 -9.01 2.61 -10.24
C GLN A 48 -8.34 3.12 -8.96
N ASP A 49 -7.23 2.50 -8.57
CA ASP A 49 -6.48 2.89 -7.38
C ASP A 49 -5.47 4.00 -7.70
N LYS A 50 -5.98 5.21 -7.90
CA LYS A 50 -5.14 6.39 -8.18
C LYS A 50 -4.36 6.89 -6.97
N ILE A 51 -4.68 6.43 -5.76
CA ILE A 51 -3.98 6.85 -4.55
C ILE A 51 -2.62 6.18 -4.49
N HIS A 52 -2.57 4.87 -4.77
CA HIS A 52 -1.32 4.10 -4.68
C HIS A 52 -0.63 3.89 -6.04
N ALA A 53 -1.39 3.87 -7.14
CA ALA A 53 -0.88 3.69 -8.50
C ALA A 53 -1.58 4.66 -9.48
N PRO A 54 -1.27 5.97 -9.44
CA PRO A 54 -1.90 6.98 -10.30
C PRO A 54 -1.55 6.82 -11.79
N GLU A 55 -0.36 6.30 -12.07
CA GLU A 55 0.21 6.14 -13.41
C GLU A 55 0.15 4.68 -13.89
N PRO A 56 0.33 4.40 -15.19
CA PRO A 56 0.50 3.04 -15.68
C PRO A 56 1.63 2.31 -14.94
N LEU A 57 1.34 1.12 -14.41
CA LEU A 57 2.27 0.32 -13.61
C LEU A 57 3.31 -0.37 -14.49
N PRO A 58 4.60 -0.09 -14.32
CA PRO A 58 5.65 -0.94 -14.87
C PRO A 58 5.50 -2.39 -14.33
N PRO A 59 5.76 -3.43 -15.13
CA PRO A 59 5.59 -4.82 -14.68
C PRO A 59 6.38 -5.18 -13.42
N LEU A 60 7.59 -4.64 -13.26
CA LEU A 60 8.42 -4.87 -12.08
C LEU A 60 7.81 -4.28 -10.80
N ASP A 61 7.09 -3.16 -10.93
CA ASP A 61 6.48 -2.46 -9.79
C ASP A 61 5.26 -3.22 -9.24
N LEU A 62 4.75 -4.22 -9.96
CA LEU A 62 3.66 -5.08 -9.52
C LEU A 62 4.00 -5.81 -8.20
N ILE A 63 5.27 -6.13 -7.97
CA ILE A 63 5.76 -6.76 -6.73
C ILE A 63 5.37 -5.94 -5.51
N PHE A 64 5.40 -4.60 -5.62
CA PHE A 64 4.97 -3.69 -4.57
C PHE A 64 3.46 -3.79 -4.31
N GLN A 65 2.66 -3.93 -5.38
CA GLN A 65 1.21 -4.03 -5.29
C GLN A 65 0.77 -5.34 -4.61
N GLU A 66 1.43 -6.45 -4.95
CA GLU A 66 1.22 -7.74 -4.32
C GLU A 66 1.53 -7.72 -2.83
N ALA A 67 2.64 -7.08 -2.44
CA ALA A 67 3.08 -7.02 -1.06
C ALA A 67 2.03 -6.40 -0.13
N TRP A 68 1.40 -5.30 -0.55
CA TRP A 68 0.40 -4.64 0.28
C TRP A 68 -0.96 -5.35 0.26
N GLN A 69 -1.37 -5.95 -0.87
CA GLN A 69 -2.60 -6.77 -0.93
C GLN A 69 -2.52 -7.93 0.07
N ILE A 70 -1.39 -8.64 0.08
CA ILE A 70 -1.17 -9.77 0.99
C ILE A 70 -1.20 -9.29 2.44
N SER A 71 -0.46 -8.22 2.75
CA SER A 71 -0.36 -7.72 4.12
C SER A 71 -1.69 -7.20 4.64
N LEU A 72 -2.41 -6.36 3.88
CA LEU A 72 -3.74 -5.87 4.23
C LEU A 72 -4.70 -7.03 4.53
N SER A 73 -4.75 -8.00 3.63
CA SER A 73 -5.64 -9.15 3.74
C SER A 73 -5.31 -9.99 4.97
N GLN A 74 -4.02 -10.23 5.25
CA GLN A 74 -3.58 -10.96 6.44
C GLN A 74 -3.99 -10.23 7.73
N TYR A 75 -3.77 -8.93 7.82
CA TYR A 75 -4.07 -8.19 9.06
C TYR A 75 -5.55 -8.08 9.32
N THR A 76 -6.36 -7.89 8.28
CA THR A 76 -7.83 -7.81 8.41
C THR A 76 -8.44 -9.15 8.75
N THR A 77 -7.94 -10.25 8.18
CA THR A 77 -8.57 -11.59 8.34
C THR A 77 -8.00 -12.38 9.52
N ARG A 78 -6.69 -12.39 9.72
CA ARG A 78 -5.99 -13.32 10.63
C ARG A 78 -5.39 -12.66 11.86
N VAL A 79 -4.90 -11.42 11.76
CA VAL A 79 -4.20 -10.74 12.86
C VAL A 79 -5.16 -9.96 13.74
N PHE A 80 -5.86 -8.96 13.19
CA PHE A 80 -6.86 -8.21 13.95
C PHE A 80 -8.25 -8.79 13.83
N CYS A 81 -8.49 -9.65 12.83
CA CYS A 81 -9.78 -10.32 12.63
C CYS A 81 -10.94 -9.32 12.56
N ILE A 82 -10.77 -8.19 11.86
CA ILE A 82 -11.82 -7.17 11.68
C ILE A 82 -13.07 -7.85 11.10
N PRO A 83 -14.21 -7.93 11.81
CA PRO A 83 -15.23 -8.96 11.54
C PRO A 83 -15.72 -9.02 10.09
N PRO A 84 -16.17 -7.92 9.45
CA PRO A 84 -16.64 -7.97 8.07
C PRO A 84 -15.51 -7.97 7.02
N ALA A 85 -14.28 -7.61 7.38
CA ALA A 85 -13.23 -7.34 6.39
C ALA A 85 -12.54 -8.61 5.88
N GLN A 86 -12.35 -8.70 4.56
CA GLN A 86 -11.66 -9.81 3.88
C GLN A 86 -10.47 -9.37 3.02
N GLY A 87 -10.04 -8.11 3.15
CA GLY A 87 -9.00 -7.52 2.31
C GLY A 87 -9.55 -7.00 0.98
N ILE A 88 -8.71 -7.03 -0.04
CA ILE A 88 -9.03 -6.55 -1.39
C ILE A 88 -8.57 -7.54 -2.46
N ALA A 89 -9.05 -7.38 -3.69
CA ALA A 89 -8.43 -7.94 -4.88
C ALA A 89 -7.94 -6.83 -5.80
N GLN A 90 -6.89 -7.12 -6.56
CA GLN A 90 -6.29 -6.25 -7.56
C GLN A 90 -6.47 -6.83 -8.97
N ARG A 91 -6.73 -5.96 -9.94
CA ARG A 91 -6.74 -6.26 -11.37
C ARG A 91 -6.07 -5.15 -12.15
N LEU A 92 -5.42 -5.51 -13.25
CA LEU A 92 -4.81 -4.57 -14.18
C LEU A 92 -5.72 -4.42 -15.40
N VAL A 93 -5.81 -3.22 -15.95
CA VAL A 93 -6.47 -2.93 -17.23
C VAL A 93 -5.66 -1.85 -17.96
N GLY A 94 -5.08 -2.19 -19.11
CA GLY A 94 -4.28 -1.24 -19.90
C GLY A 94 -3.11 -0.64 -19.11
N GLY A 95 -2.54 -1.42 -18.19
CA GLY A 95 -1.47 -1.00 -17.28
C GLY A 95 -1.91 -0.26 -16.01
N TYR A 96 -3.20 0.03 -15.83
CA TYR A 96 -3.70 0.70 -14.63
C TYR A 96 -4.24 -0.28 -13.60
N LEU A 97 -3.98 -0.01 -12.32
CA LEU A 97 -4.45 -0.81 -11.19
C LEU A 97 -5.91 -0.48 -10.84
N TYR A 98 -6.71 -1.52 -10.73
CA TYR A 98 -8.06 -1.51 -10.20
C TYR A 98 -8.13 -2.38 -8.97
N ILE A 99 -8.86 -1.93 -7.95
CA ILE A 99 -9.07 -2.69 -6.73
C ILE A 99 -10.56 -2.82 -6.42
N CYS A 100 -10.89 -3.86 -5.68
CA CYS A 100 -12.20 -4.02 -5.06
C CYS A 100 -12.05 -4.56 -3.64
N ALA A 101 -12.95 -4.15 -2.74
CA ALA A 101 -13.03 -4.76 -1.42
C ALA A 101 -13.70 -6.13 -1.54
N ILE A 102 -13.15 -7.13 -0.85
CA ILE A 102 -13.75 -8.47 -0.84
C ILE A 102 -15.02 -8.46 0.00
N ALA A 103 -16.07 -9.09 -0.51
CA ALA A 103 -17.34 -9.25 0.20
C ALA A 103 -17.15 -9.88 1.60
N PRO A 104 -17.97 -9.47 2.60
CA PRO A 104 -17.90 -10.04 3.94
C PRO A 104 -18.07 -11.57 3.96
N PRO A 105 -17.46 -12.27 4.94
CA PRO A 105 -17.63 -13.70 5.08
C PRO A 105 -19.03 -14.04 5.66
N PRO A 106 -19.41 -15.33 5.70
CA PRO A 106 -20.63 -15.77 6.38
C PRO A 106 -20.68 -15.32 7.85
N GLU A 107 -21.90 -15.15 8.39
CA GLU A 107 -22.15 -14.63 9.74
C GLU A 107 -21.46 -15.43 10.84
N GLU A 108 -21.34 -16.75 10.68
CA GLU A 108 -20.58 -17.64 11.58
C GLU A 108 -19.12 -17.18 11.73
N ILE A 109 -18.44 -16.94 10.60
CA ILE A 109 -17.04 -16.49 10.59
C ILE A 109 -16.92 -15.06 11.12
N ILE A 110 -17.91 -14.20 10.88
CA ILE A 110 -17.97 -12.86 11.49
C ILE A 110 -18.01 -12.99 13.02
N GLY A 111 -18.81 -13.91 13.56
CA GLY A 111 -18.91 -14.19 14.99
C GLY A 111 -17.60 -14.68 15.61
N GLU A 112 -16.92 -15.64 14.96
CA GLU A 112 -15.61 -16.12 15.40
C GLU A 112 -14.57 -14.99 15.44
N LYS A 113 -14.53 -14.19 14.36
CA LYS A 113 -13.63 -13.05 14.24
C LYS A 113 -13.89 -12.00 15.31
N ALA A 114 -15.15 -11.74 15.66
CA ALA A 114 -15.52 -10.76 16.69
C ALA A 114 -14.85 -11.05 18.04
N GLY A 115 -14.80 -12.31 18.48
CA GLY A 115 -14.14 -12.68 19.74
C GLY A 115 -12.63 -12.42 19.73
N HIS A 116 -11.95 -12.70 18.62
CA HIS A 116 -10.53 -12.37 18.47
C HIS A 116 -10.28 -10.87 18.35
N PHE A 117 -11.11 -10.19 17.59
CA PHE A 117 -11.04 -8.75 17.34
C PHE A 117 -11.12 -7.96 18.64
N GLU A 118 -12.14 -8.24 19.48
CA GLU A 118 -12.34 -7.57 20.76
C GLU A 118 -11.11 -7.76 21.66
N LYS A 119 -10.60 -8.99 21.79
CA LYS A 119 -9.42 -9.23 22.62
C LYS A 119 -8.16 -8.51 22.12
N ARG A 120 -7.94 -8.48 20.80
CA ARG A 120 -6.66 -8.02 20.22
C ARG A 120 -6.62 -6.52 20.04
N VAL A 121 -7.67 -5.93 19.45
CA VAL A 121 -7.68 -4.51 19.10
C VAL A 121 -7.73 -3.63 20.35
N PHE A 122 -8.56 -3.97 21.33
CA PHE A 122 -8.65 -3.17 22.55
C PHE A 122 -7.35 -3.21 23.37
N TYR A 123 -6.66 -4.35 23.41
CA TYR A 123 -5.32 -4.42 24.01
C TYR A 123 -4.34 -3.47 23.32
N VAL A 124 -4.33 -3.43 21.98
CA VAL A 124 -3.45 -2.52 21.26
C VAL A 124 -3.80 -1.06 21.52
N PHE A 125 -5.09 -0.71 21.63
CA PHE A 125 -5.50 0.65 21.97
C PHE A 125 -5.13 1.04 23.40
N GLU A 126 -5.25 0.13 24.37
CA GLU A 126 -4.85 0.37 25.76
C GLU A 126 -3.33 0.58 25.91
N HIS A 127 -2.54 -0.10 25.08
CA HIS A 127 -1.07 -0.05 25.11
C HIS A 127 -0.46 0.72 23.92
N TYR A 128 -1.22 1.63 23.29
CA TYR A 128 -0.84 2.22 22.00
C TYR A 128 0.53 2.88 22.01
N ASP A 129 0.83 3.73 22.99
CA ASP A 129 2.09 4.48 23.05
C ASP A 129 3.31 3.55 23.16
N GLU A 130 3.23 2.54 24.01
CA GLU A 130 4.29 1.54 24.18
C GLU A 130 4.50 0.73 22.90
N LEU A 131 3.42 0.28 22.26
CA LEU A 131 3.46 -0.50 21.04
C LEU A 131 3.93 0.33 19.85
N TRP A 132 3.56 1.61 19.80
CA TRP A 132 4.03 2.57 18.82
C TRP A 132 5.55 2.75 18.88
N ASP A 133 6.12 2.96 20.07
CA ASP A 133 7.56 3.14 20.22
C ASP A 133 8.34 1.88 19.81
N LYS A 134 7.84 0.70 20.18
CA LYS A 134 8.38 -0.59 19.74
C LYS A 134 8.30 -0.73 18.22
N TRP A 135 7.16 -0.38 17.63
CA TRP A 135 6.93 -0.44 16.19
C TRP A 135 7.84 0.50 15.43
N LEU A 136 7.94 1.76 15.85
CA LEU A 136 8.78 2.77 15.22
C LEU A 136 10.25 2.36 15.26
N THR A 137 10.70 1.78 16.38
CA THR A 137 12.06 1.28 16.54
C THR A 137 12.36 0.16 15.53
N LYS A 138 11.52 -0.88 15.47
CA LYS A 138 11.75 -1.99 14.52
C LYS A 138 11.58 -1.58 13.06
N PHE A 139 10.71 -0.62 12.77
CA PHE A 139 10.50 -0.17 11.39
C PHE A 139 11.67 0.70 10.90
N LYS A 140 12.20 1.59 11.73
CA LYS A 140 13.44 2.32 11.43
C LYS A 140 14.64 1.39 11.28
N ALA A 141 14.75 0.35 12.10
CA ALA A 141 15.80 -0.65 11.96
C ALA A 141 15.74 -1.33 10.58
N LEU A 142 14.56 -1.75 10.13
CA LEU A 142 14.37 -2.31 8.79
C LEU A 142 14.76 -1.32 7.67
N GLY A 143 14.38 -0.05 7.81
CA GLY A 143 14.78 1.00 6.85
C GLY A 143 16.30 1.20 6.80
N ASN A 144 16.98 1.16 7.95
CA ASN A 144 18.44 1.23 8.02
C ASN A 144 19.11 -0.01 7.40
N GLU A 145 18.56 -1.20 7.66
CA GLU A 145 19.03 -2.45 7.05
C GLU A 145 18.87 -2.44 5.53
N MET A 146 17.77 -1.87 5.02
CA MET A 146 17.51 -1.70 3.59
C MET A 146 18.49 -0.70 2.97
N ASN A 147 18.71 0.45 3.60
CA ASN A 147 19.69 1.45 3.16
C ASN A 147 21.15 0.92 3.20
N ALA A 148 21.43 -0.09 4.03
CA ALA A 148 22.73 -0.72 4.12
C ALA A 148 23.00 -1.77 3.02
N VAL A 149 21.99 -2.19 2.25
CA VAL A 149 22.15 -3.16 1.16
C VAL A 149 23.12 -2.59 0.11
N LYS A 150 24.10 -3.41 -0.29
CA LYS A 150 25.13 -3.03 -1.27
C LYS A 150 24.77 -3.58 -2.62
N VAL A 151 24.19 -2.73 -3.47
CA VAL A 151 23.92 -3.07 -4.86
C VAL A 151 25.19 -2.78 -5.69
N PRO A 152 25.72 -3.75 -6.44
CA PRO A 152 26.83 -3.50 -7.37
C PRO A 152 26.47 -2.39 -8.36
N THR A 153 27.29 -1.34 -8.42
CA THR A 153 27.05 -0.20 -9.32
C THR A 153 27.54 -0.45 -10.74
N GLU A 154 28.48 -1.38 -10.90
CA GLU A 154 29.02 -1.81 -12.17
C GLU A 154 29.34 -3.30 -12.14
N LEU A 155 29.24 -3.95 -13.29
CA LEU A 155 29.73 -5.31 -13.47
C LEU A 155 31.13 -5.24 -14.08
N PRO A 156 32.15 -5.86 -13.46
CA PRO A 156 33.50 -5.79 -13.97
C PRO A 156 33.60 -6.49 -15.32
N LYS A 157 34.40 -5.95 -16.25
CA LYS A 157 34.68 -6.60 -17.55
C LYS A 157 35.37 -7.96 -17.34
N PHE A 158 36.27 -8.03 -16.37
CA PHE A 158 36.93 -9.24 -15.89
C PHE A 158 37.05 -9.15 -14.36
N VAL A 159 36.78 -10.23 -13.66
CA VAL A 159 36.97 -10.31 -12.21
C VAL A 159 38.47 -10.25 -11.87
N ALA A 160 38.81 -9.75 -10.68
CA ALA A 160 40.20 -9.66 -10.24
C ALA A 160 40.82 -11.07 -10.06
N ASP A 161 42.12 -11.20 -10.38
CA ASP A 161 42.84 -12.48 -10.37
C ASP A 161 42.82 -13.17 -8.98
N ASP A 162 42.79 -12.38 -7.90
CA ASP A 162 42.71 -12.87 -6.52
C ASP A 162 41.38 -13.53 -6.17
N LYS A 163 40.30 -13.23 -6.91
CA LYS A 163 39.02 -13.95 -6.81
C LYS A 163 39.00 -15.26 -7.59
N VAL A 164 40.01 -15.51 -8.44
CA VAL A 164 40.11 -16.68 -9.32
C VAL A 164 41.19 -17.65 -8.87
N LEU A 165 42.31 -17.14 -8.35
CA LEU A 165 43.50 -17.90 -8.02
C LEU A 165 43.77 -17.93 -6.51
N PRO A 166 44.28 -19.06 -5.96
CA PRO A 166 44.55 -20.33 -6.65
C PRO A 166 43.29 -21.17 -6.91
N ALA A 167 42.17 -20.79 -6.31
CA ALA A 167 40.88 -21.46 -6.47
C ALA A 167 39.78 -20.40 -6.68
N PRO A 168 38.87 -20.58 -7.66
CA PRO A 168 37.80 -19.63 -7.92
C PRO A 168 36.84 -19.46 -6.74
N THR A 169 36.38 -18.22 -6.50
CA THR A 169 35.45 -17.88 -5.41
C THR A 169 34.10 -18.60 -5.53
N GLY A 170 33.67 -18.91 -6.76
CA GLY A 170 32.46 -19.69 -7.06
C GLY A 170 31.20 -18.85 -7.31
N PHE A 171 31.14 -17.63 -6.78
CA PHE A 171 30.13 -16.62 -7.11
C PHE A 171 30.79 -15.24 -7.20
N TYR A 172 30.13 -14.32 -7.92
CA TYR A 172 30.69 -13.04 -8.30
C TYR A 172 29.59 -11.96 -8.32
N GLU A 173 29.92 -10.77 -8.79
CA GLU A 173 29.08 -9.57 -8.72
C GLU A 173 27.70 -9.75 -9.38
N SER A 174 27.56 -10.64 -10.37
CA SER A 174 26.25 -10.98 -10.96
C SER A 174 25.32 -11.67 -9.98
N TYR A 175 25.85 -12.54 -9.11
CA TYR A 175 25.09 -13.16 -8.02
C TYR A 175 24.79 -12.14 -6.92
N ASP A 176 25.77 -11.31 -6.56
CA ASP A 176 25.58 -10.27 -5.54
C ASP A 176 24.45 -9.29 -5.91
N LEU A 177 24.28 -9.00 -7.22
CA LEU A 177 23.17 -8.20 -7.72
C LEU A 177 21.82 -8.88 -7.51
N ILE A 178 21.72 -10.18 -7.83
CA ILE A 178 20.50 -10.98 -7.63
C ILE A 178 20.16 -11.05 -6.14
N GLU A 179 21.14 -11.39 -5.30
CA GLU A 179 20.96 -11.48 -3.84
C GLU A 179 20.53 -10.14 -3.25
N SER A 180 21.12 -9.03 -3.72
CA SER A 180 20.74 -7.68 -3.29
C SER A 180 19.30 -7.35 -3.64
N PHE A 181 18.87 -7.67 -4.87
CA PHE A 181 17.48 -7.49 -5.29
C PHE A 181 16.51 -8.32 -4.44
N ASP A 182 16.80 -9.62 -4.25
CA ASP A 182 15.98 -10.51 -3.43
C ASP A 182 15.87 -10.02 -1.99
N LYS A 183 16.98 -9.51 -1.42
CA LYS A 183 16.99 -8.93 -0.08
C LYS A 183 16.11 -7.69 0.00
N LEU A 184 16.21 -6.78 -0.97
CA LEU A 184 15.39 -5.57 -1.01
C LEU A 184 13.90 -5.91 -1.15
N VAL A 185 13.55 -6.85 -2.03
CA VAL A 185 12.17 -7.32 -2.20
C VAL A 185 11.64 -7.90 -0.88
N ASN A 186 12.38 -8.81 -0.24
CA ASN A 186 11.96 -9.40 1.03
C ASN A 186 11.78 -8.33 2.14
N GLN A 187 12.70 -7.36 2.22
CA GLN A 187 12.59 -6.25 3.18
C GLN A 187 11.39 -5.36 2.87
N MET A 188 11.06 -5.11 1.60
CA MET A 188 9.87 -4.38 1.17
C MET A 188 8.58 -5.10 1.60
N PHE A 189 8.47 -6.42 1.35
CA PHE A 189 7.35 -7.23 1.84
C PHE A 189 7.20 -7.13 3.35
N LYS A 190 8.31 -7.24 4.09
CA LYS A 190 8.32 -7.08 5.55
C LYS A 190 7.91 -5.67 6.00
N GLY A 191 8.32 -4.64 5.26
CA GLY A 191 7.92 -3.25 5.50
C GLY A 191 6.41 -3.07 5.39
N TRP A 192 5.78 -3.69 4.39
CA TRP A 192 4.32 -3.72 4.28
C TRP A 192 3.65 -4.43 5.45
N GLN A 193 4.24 -5.52 5.96
CA GLN A 193 3.76 -6.15 7.20
C GLN A 193 3.78 -5.21 8.39
N TYR A 194 4.83 -4.41 8.55
CA TYR A 194 4.86 -3.40 9.62
C TYR A 194 3.88 -2.27 9.35
N HIS A 195 3.70 -1.84 8.09
CA HIS A 195 2.75 -0.79 7.75
C HIS A 195 1.31 -1.14 8.18
N PHE A 196 0.80 -2.32 7.81
CA PHE A 196 -0.56 -2.74 8.18
C PHE A 196 -0.75 -3.16 9.63
N GLU A 197 0.35 -3.36 10.38
CA GLU A 197 0.32 -3.53 11.84
C GLU A 197 -0.32 -2.32 12.52
N MET A 198 -0.01 -1.11 12.05
CA MET A 198 -0.52 0.13 12.65
C MET A 198 -1.64 0.77 11.84
N LEU A 199 -1.58 0.72 10.49
CA LEU A 199 -2.52 1.44 9.62
C LEU A 199 -3.98 1.06 9.91
N ASN A 200 -4.29 -0.24 9.89
CA ASN A 200 -5.67 -0.73 10.04
C ASN A 200 -6.30 -0.28 11.36
N LEU A 201 -5.51 -0.23 12.44
CA LEU A 201 -5.98 0.18 13.76
C LEU A 201 -6.36 1.65 13.80
N THR A 202 -5.55 2.51 13.18
CA THR A 202 -5.84 3.96 13.12
C THR A 202 -7.09 4.26 12.28
N TYR A 203 -7.27 3.59 11.15
CA TYR A 203 -8.49 3.69 10.34
C TYR A 203 -9.71 3.16 11.08
N LEU A 204 -9.56 2.04 11.78
CA LEU A 204 -10.63 1.46 12.58
C LEU A 204 -11.05 2.40 13.71
N ALA A 205 -10.10 3.02 14.42
CA ALA A 205 -10.40 4.00 15.45
C ALA A 205 -11.22 5.17 14.88
N TYR A 206 -10.84 5.67 13.69
CA TYR A 206 -11.61 6.70 12.99
C TYR A 206 -13.02 6.23 12.60
N LEU A 207 -13.17 5.02 12.08
CA LEU A 207 -14.48 4.46 11.71
C LEU A 207 -15.38 4.29 12.94
N MET A 208 -14.84 3.74 14.03
CA MET A 208 -15.56 3.62 15.30
C MET A 208 -16.00 4.99 15.84
N PHE A 209 -15.11 5.98 15.78
CA PHE A 209 -15.43 7.36 16.14
C PHE A 209 -16.55 7.94 15.26
N ALA A 210 -16.45 7.79 13.94
CA ALA A 210 -17.44 8.26 12.98
C ALA A 210 -18.81 7.60 13.22
N ASP A 211 -18.84 6.29 13.49
CA ASP A 211 -20.07 5.56 13.79
C ASP A 211 -20.72 6.01 15.09
N VAL A 212 -19.92 6.23 16.14
CA VAL A 212 -20.41 6.80 17.40
C VAL A 212 -20.94 8.22 17.18
N ALA A 213 -20.24 9.06 16.41
CA ALA A 213 -20.68 10.40 16.10
C ALA A 213 -22.02 10.41 15.36
N ARG A 214 -22.22 9.53 14.36
CA ARG A 214 -23.50 9.38 13.65
C ARG A 214 -24.63 8.93 14.56
N LYS A 215 -24.36 8.02 15.51
CA LYS A 215 -25.36 7.53 16.48
C LYS A 215 -25.77 8.62 17.48
N LEU A 216 -24.81 9.39 17.98
CA LEU A 216 -25.05 10.46 18.94
C LEU A 216 -25.68 11.71 18.29
N PHE A 217 -25.32 11.99 17.03
CA PHE A 217 -25.77 13.17 16.28
C PHE A 217 -26.36 12.76 14.92
N PRO A 218 -27.61 12.28 14.87
CA PRO A 218 -28.27 11.94 13.61
C PRO A 218 -28.28 13.12 12.63
N GLY A 219 -27.80 12.90 11.40
CA GLY A 219 -27.72 13.94 10.36
C GLY A 219 -26.43 14.77 10.36
N ILE A 220 -25.45 14.45 11.22
CA ILE A 220 -24.12 15.06 11.14
C ILE A 220 -23.47 14.79 9.76
N SER A 221 -22.88 15.82 9.15
CA SER A 221 -22.17 15.68 7.87
C SER A 221 -20.79 15.05 8.05
N GLU A 222 -20.30 14.33 7.04
CA GLU A 222 -18.92 13.78 7.00
C GLU A 222 -17.86 14.89 7.18
N SER A 223 -18.09 16.08 6.62
CA SER A 223 -17.21 17.23 6.81
C SER A 223 -17.11 17.66 8.27
N ALA A 224 -18.22 17.59 9.02
CA ALA A 224 -18.23 17.91 10.44
C ALA A 224 -17.49 16.85 11.27
N ILE A 225 -17.68 15.56 10.98
CA ILE A 225 -16.92 14.47 11.61
C ILE A 225 -15.42 14.64 11.35
N GLY A 226 -15.03 14.87 10.08
CA GLY A 226 -13.64 15.09 9.71
C GLY A 226 -12.99 16.26 10.44
N LYS A 227 -13.73 17.38 10.63
CA LYS A 227 -13.23 18.53 11.40
C LYS A 227 -13.00 18.24 12.88
N MET A 228 -13.74 17.29 13.47
CA MET A 228 -13.54 16.92 14.88
C MET A 228 -12.20 16.22 15.12
N VAL A 229 -11.67 15.53 14.11
CA VAL A 229 -10.37 14.85 14.19
C VAL A 229 -9.23 15.63 13.50
N ALA A 230 -9.56 16.64 12.70
CA ALA A 230 -8.59 17.48 11.98
C ALA A 230 -7.68 18.31 12.91
N GLY A 231 -7.98 18.38 14.21
CA GLY A 231 -7.11 19.03 15.21
C GLY A 231 -5.87 18.21 15.58
N ALA A 232 -5.76 16.95 15.12
CA ALA A 232 -4.55 16.16 15.30
C ALA A 232 -3.42 16.71 14.43
N TYR A 233 -2.28 17.03 15.04
CA TYR A 233 -1.08 17.44 14.28
C TYR A 233 -0.54 16.23 13.50
N VAL A 234 -0.89 16.12 12.22
CA VAL A 234 -0.50 14.99 11.39
C VAL A 234 0.91 15.24 10.85
N SER A 235 1.87 14.42 11.26
CA SER A 235 3.28 14.50 10.81
C SER A 235 3.45 14.52 9.29
N MET A 236 2.48 14.04 8.53
CA MET A 236 2.45 14.06 7.06
C MET A 236 2.48 15.48 6.48
N PHE A 237 1.88 16.47 7.14
CA PHE A 237 1.87 17.86 6.66
C PHE A 237 3.14 18.62 7.07
N ARG A 238 3.89 18.12 8.05
CA ARG A 238 5.08 18.80 8.57
C ARG A 238 6.13 19.13 7.50
N PRO A 239 6.46 18.26 6.52
CA PRO A 239 7.39 18.62 5.45
C PRO A 239 6.90 19.82 4.62
N GLU A 240 5.62 19.84 4.24
CA GLU A 240 5.04 20.94 3.48
C GLU A 240 4.97 22.23 4.32
N GLU A 241 4.54 22.13 5.58
CA GLU A 241 4.55 23.25 6.52
C GLU A 241 5.96 23.83 6.67
N GLU A 242 6.98 22.97 6.78
CA GLU A 242 8.37 23.36 6.90
C GLU A 242 8.91 23.98 5.61
N LEU A 243 8.55 23.43 4.44
CA LEU A 243 8.87 24.05 3.15
C LEU A 243 8.21 25.42 3.01
N CYS A 244 6.93 25.57 3.37
CA CYS A 244 6.26 26.87 3.39
C CYS A 244 6.92 27.84 4.38
N ARG A 245 7.34 27.37 5.56
CA ARG A 245 8.06 28.17 6.55
C ARG A 245 9.39 28.64 5.98
N LEU A 246 10.18 27.74 5.41
CA LEU A 246 11.47 28.03 4.78
C LEU A 246 11.32 28.97 3.59
N ALA A 247 10.30 28.79 2.75
CA ALA A 247 10.00 29.67 1.62
C ALA A 247 9.66 31.10 2.08
N ARG A 248 8.84 31.26 3.14
CA ARG A 248 8.54 32.58 3.73
C ARG A 248 9.79 33.25 4.27
N LEU A 249 10.68 32.50 4.92
CA LEU A 249 11.98 32.98 5.40
C LEU A 249 12.93 33.37 4.25
N ALA A 250 12.93 32.61 3.17
CA ALA A 250 13.73 32.88 1.98
C ALA A 250 13.30 34.20 1.31
N VAL A 251 12.00 34.44 1.18
CA VAL A 251 11.45 35.69 0.64
C VAL A 251 11.74 36.89 1.55
N SER A 252 11.75 36.70 2.87
CA SER A 252 12.04 37.77 3.83
C SER A 252 13.53 38.00 4.11
N SER A 253 14.42 37.19 3.52
CA SER A 253 15.87 37.31 3.68
C SER A 253 16.46 38.30 2.67
N ASP A 254 17.26 39.25 3.14
CA ASP A 254 18.02 40.15 2.27
C ASP A 254 18.98 39.35 1.37
N GLY A 255 19.05 39.73 0.09
CA GLY A 255 19.80 39.03 -0.96
C GLY A 255 18.98 37.97 -1.69
N LEU A 256 18.39 37.00 -0.98
CA LEU A 256 17.60 35.93 -1.62
C LEU A 256 16.22 36.43 -2.09
N GLY A 257 15.59 37.30 -1.30
CA GLY A 257 14.32 37.93 -1.66
C GLY A 257 14.38 38.76 -2.94
N GLN A 258 15.53 39.37 -3.25
CA GLN A 258 15.74 40.16 -4.48
C GLN A 258 15.87 39.29 -5.75
N VAL A 259 16.24 38.02 -5.60
CA VAL A 259 16.37 37.07 -6.72
C VAL A 259 15.05 36.35 -6.98
N LEU A 260 14.20 36.19 -5.95
CA LEU A 260 12.95 35.45 -6.01
C LEU A 260 11.71 36.31 -6.32
N SER A 261 11.84 37.65 -6.26
CA SER A 261 10.81 38.65 -6.61
C SER A 261 10.84 39.02 -8.08
#